data_AF-A0A957P6E2-F1
#
_entry.id   AF-A0A957P6E2-F1
#
_cell.length_a   1.000
_cell.length_b   1.000
_cell.length_c   1.000
_cell.angle_alpha   90.00
_cell.angle_beta   90.00
_cell.angle_gamma   90.00
#
_symmetry.space_group_name_H-M   'P 1'
#
loop_
_entity.id
_entity.type
_entity.pdbx_description
1 polymer ?
#
loop_
_entity_poly.entity_id
_entity_poly.type
_entity_poly.pdbx_seq_one_letter_code
_entity_poly.pdbx_strand_id
1 'polypeptide(L)'
;AHTQTHPLMNRIPVGEAVAEAVSSQQDLAREIGSVLPIFAYPNGSFSQEVVDGLRAEGFEMAFTTGPGANQLPHTDWLRLRRNNISPKSNLTMLQARLLQSATIL
;
A
#
# COMPACT_ATOMS: atom_id res chain seq x y z
N ALA A 1 8.04 -0.68 -4.05
CA ALA A 1 7.47 -0.43 -5.40
C ALA A 1 6.17 0.37 -5.31
N HIS A 2 5.81 1.09 -6.37
CA HIS A 2 4.59 1.93 -6.44
C HIS A 2 3.99 1.99 -7.85
N THR A 3 3.98 0.85 -8.55
CA THR A 3 3.69 0.72 -10.00
C THR A 3 4.71 1.45 -10.89
N GLN A 4 4.72 1.15 -12.19
CA GLN A 4 5.57 1.84 -13.15
C GLN A 4 4.89 3.12 -13.66
N THR A 5 3.58 3.07 -13.90
CA THR A 5 2.84 4.15 -14.56
C THR A 5 1.73 4.81 -13.72
N HIS A 6 1.60 4.42 -12.44
CA HIS A 6 0.60 4.93 -11.50
C HIS A 6 -0.88 4.71 -11.93
N PRO A 7 -1.27 3.55 -12.50
CA PRO A 7 -2.68 3.27 -12.78
C PRO A 7 -3.43 2.94 -11.49
N LEU A 8 -4.74 3.15 -11.50
CA LEU A 8 -5.61 2.64 -10.43
C LEU A 8 -5.77 1.14 -10.64
N MET A 9 -5.15 0.34 -9.77
CA MET A 9 -5.00 -1.11 -9.97
C MET A 9 -6.34 -1.86 -10.01
N ASN A 10 -7.40 -1.30 -9.41
CA ASN A 10 -8.75 -1.85 -9.49
C ASN A 10 -9.55 -1.42 -10.74
N ARG A 11 -8.92 -0.73 -11.69
CA ARG A 11 -9.54 -0.24 -12.94
C ARG A 11 -8.88 -0.78 -14.21
N ILE A 12 -7.88 -1.65 -14.06
CA ILE A 12 -7.20 -2.33 -15.16
C ILE A 12 -7.28 -3.85 -14.92
N PRO A 13 -7.06 -4.68 -15.96
CA PRO A 13 -7.01 -6.12 -15.79
C PRO A 13 -6.00 -6.54 -14.70
N VAL A 14 -6.35 -7.55 -13.90
CA VAL A 14 -5.53 -7.98 -12.76
C VAL A 14 -4.10 -8.34 -13.16
N GLY A 15 -3.90 -8.99 -14.31
CA GLY A 15 -2.57 -9.34 -14.81
C GLY A 15 -1.72 -8.09 -15.12
N GLU A 16 -2.32 -7.05 -15.69
CA GLU A 16 -1.64 -5.77 -15.93
C GLU A 16 -1.32 -5.06 -14.62
N ALA A 17 -2.24 -5.07 -13.65
CA ALA A 17 -2.00 -4.50 -12.32
C ALA A 17 -0.84 -5.18 -11.59
N VAL A 18 -0.77 -6.52 -11.64
CA VAL A 18 0.33 -7.27 -11.03
C VAL A 18 1.65 -6.99 -11.75
N ALA A 19 1.65 -6.96 -13.09
CA ALA A 19 2.83 -6.63 -13.89
C ALA A 19 3.37 -5.23 -13.54
N GLU A 20 2.51 -4.22 -13.42
CA GLU A 20 2.88 -2.86 -12.97
C GLU A 20 3.63 -2.87 -11.62
N ALA A 21 3.19 -3.68 -10.66
CA ALA A 21 3.84 -3.79 -9.36
C ALA A 21 5.19 -4.53 -9.42
N VAL A 22 5.23 -5.68 -10.11
CA VAL A 22 6.44 -6.50 -10.26
C VAL A 22 7.51 -5.74 -11.02
N SER A 23 7.16 -5.15 -12.16
CA SER A 23 8.14 -4.45 -12.99
C SER A 23 8.65 -3.17 -12.31
N SER A 24 7.82 -2.46 -11.54
CA SER A 24 8.27 -1.35 -10.67
C SER A 24 9.28 -1.81 -9.61
N GLN A 25 9.10 -3.00 -9.03
CA GLN A 25 10.05 -3.57 -8.08
C GLN A 25 11.35 -4.01 -8.76
N GLN A 26 11.25 -4.62 -9.96
CA GLN A 26 12.41 -5.02 -10.76
C GLN A 26 13.23 -3.80 -11.21
N ASP A 27 12.57 -2.71 -11.59
CA ASP A 27 13.24 -1.45 -11.90
C ASP A 27 14.03 -0.94 -10.68
N LEU A 28 13.39 -0.87 -9.51
CA LEU A 28 14.10 -0.52 -8.27
C LEU A 28 15.29 -1.46 -8.02
N ALA A 29 15.10 -2.78 -8.20
CA ALA A 29 16.17 -3.74 -7.98
C ALA A 29 17.36 -3.52 -8.93
N ARG A 30 17.09 -3.19 -10.19
CA ARG A 30 18.11 -2.87 -11.19
C ARG A 30 18.88 -1.61 -10.81
N GLU A 31 18.19 -0.55 -10.37
CA GLU A 31 18.83 0.75 -10.12
C GLU A 31 19.54 0.83 -8.76
N ILE A 32 19.02 0.18 -7.71
CA ILE A 32 19.52 0.32 -6.33
C ILE A 32 19.90 -1.00 -5.66
N GLY A 33 19.82 -2.13 -6.37
CA GLY A 33 20.23 -3.44 -5.87
C GLY A 33 19.13 -4.15 -5.07
N SER A 34 19.40 -4.49 -3.81
CA SER A 34 18.43 -5.26 -3.02
C SER A 34 17.21 -4.41 -2.66
N VAL A 35 16.02 -4.92 -2.95
CA VAL A 35 14.73 -4.27 -2.64
C VAL A 35 13.86 -5.18 -1.80
N LEU A 36 13.12 -4.58 -0.87
CA LEU A 36 12.19 -5.32 -0.02
C LEU A 36 10.90 -5.66 -0.79
N PRO A 37 10.19 -6.75 -0.42
CA PRO A 37 8.90 -7.16 -0.97
C PRO A 37 7.74 -6.27 -0.49
N ILE A 38 7.88 -4.95 -0.69
CA ILE A 38 6.97 -3.93 -0.16
C ILE A 38 6.38 -3.08 -1.29
N PHE A 39 5.07 -2.89 -1.22
CA PHE A 39 4.30 -2.17 -2.22
C PHE A 39 3.46 -1.03 -1.62
N ALA A 40 3.09 -0.04 -2.43
CA ALA A 40 2.07 0.94 -2.11
C ALA A 40 1.09 1.03 -3.27
N TYR A 41 -0.22 0.94 -3.00
CA TYR A 41 -1.24 1.05 -4.04
C TYR A 41 -1.42 2.51 -4.49
N PRO A 42 -1.38 2.82 -5.80
CA PRO A 42 -1.74 4.14 -6.32
C PRO A 42 -3.11 4.58 -5.81
N ASN A 43 -3.16 5.74 -5.15
CA ASN A 43 -4.34 6.26 -4.46
C ASN A 43 -5.03 5.29 -3.47
N GLY A 44 -4.36 4.22 -3.04
CA GLY A 44 -4.96 3.17 -2.22
C GLY A 44 -5.97 2.29 -2.97
N SER A 45 -5.95 2.29 -4.30
CA SER A 45 -6.83 1.49 -5.15
C SER A 45 -6.32 0.04 -5.24
N PHE A 46 -7.17 -0.92 -4.85
CA PHE A 46 -6.92 -2.35 -4.98
C PHE A 46 -8.24 -3.12 -5.11
N SER A 47 -8.14 -4.37 -5.56
CA SER A 47 -9.21 -5.37 -5.49
C SER A 47 -8.69 -6.62 -4.78
N GLN A 48 -9.56 -7.60 -4.49
CA GLN A 48 -9.14 -8.86 -3.86
C GLN A 48 -8.17 -9.62 -4.78
N GLU A 49 -8.47 -9.65 -6.08
CA GLU A 49 -7.69 -10.33 -7.11
C GLU A 49 -6.29 -9.74 -7.24
N VAL A 50 -6.16 -8.40 -7.17
CA VAL A 50 -4.85 -7.73 -7.17
C VAL A 50 -4.06 -8.09 -5.92
N VAL A 51 -4.69 -8.11 -4.74
CA VAL A 51 -4.03 -8.48 -3.48
C VAL A 51 -3.51 -9.93 -3.54
N ASP A 52 -4.30 -10.84 -4.09
CA ASP A 52 -3.91 -12.24 -4.23
C ASP A 52 -2.80 -12.42 -5.27
N GLY A 53 -2.83 -11.65 -6.36
CA GLY A 53 -1.74 -11.60 -7.34
C GLY A 53 -0.43 -11.10 -6.74
N LEU A 54 -0.44 -10.00 -5.98
CA LEU A 54 0.74 -9.52 -5.27
C LEU A 54 1.29 -10.56 -4.28
N ARG A 55 0.40 -11.25 -3.56
CA ARG A 55 0.80 -12.34 -2.64
C ARG A 55 1.50 -13.47 -3.39
N ALA A 56 0.99 -13.86 -4.56
CA ALA A 56 1.58 -14.91 -5.39
C ALA A 56 2.97 -14.54 -5.93
N GLU A 57 3.20 -13.25 -6.20
CA GLU A 57 4.50 -12.70 -6.64
C GLU A 57 5.49 -12.46 -5.49
N GLY A 58 5.12 -12.83 -4.25
CA GLY A 58 6.01 -12.74 -3.10
C GLY A 58 6.09 -11.36 -2.44
N PHE A 59 5.13 -10.46 -2.69
CA PHE A 59 4.99 -9.27 -1.86
C PHE A 59 4.53 -9.66 -0.44
N GLU A 60 5.19 -9.09 0.56
CA GLU A 60 4.92 -9.39 1.98
C GLU A 60 4.14 -8.27 2.67
N MET A 61 4.32 -7.02 2.22
CA MET A 61 3.60 -5.86 2.76
C MET A 61 3.12 -4.93 1.66
N ALA A 62 1.92 -4.37 1.83
CA ALA A 62 1.40 -3.34 0.95
C ALA A 62 0.57 -2.29 1.69
N PHE A 63 0.72 -1.03 1.28
CA PHE A 63 0.11 0.12 1.93
C PHE A 63 -1.01 0.75 1.09
N THR A 64 -2.15 0.97 1.74
CA THR A 64 -3.32 1.68 1.20
C THR A 64 -3.29 3.17 1.62
N THR A 65 -4.36 3.90 1.29
CA THR A 65 -4.62 5.28 1.77
C THR A 65 -5.79 5.34 2.75
N GLY A 66 -6.36 4.17 3.13
CA GLY A 66 -7.45 4.10 4.10
C GLY A 66 -6.96 4.56 5.48
N PRO A 67 -7.67 5.50 6.15
CA PRO A 67 -7.29 5.95 7.48
C PRO A 67 -7.52 4.86 8.53
N GLY A 68 -6.88 5.03 9.69
CA GLY A 68 -7.13 4.18 10.87
C GLY A 68 -5.91 3.38 11.33
N ALA A 69 -6.15 2.47 12.29
CA ALA A 69 -5.12 1.62 12.87
C ALA A 69 -5.01 0.29 12.13
N ASN A 70 -3.80 -0.27 12.14
CA ASN A 70 -3.56 -1.68 11.85
C ASN A 70 -3.56 -2.44 13.17
N GLN A 71 -4.45 -3.43 13.32
CA GLN A 71 -4.57 -4.22 14.55
C GLN A 71 -3.56 -5.36 14.51
N LEU A 72 -2.51 -5.29 15.33
CA LEU A 72 -1.52 -6.36 15.40
C LEU A 72 -1.94 -7.41 16.44
N PRO A 73 -1.67 -8.71 16.19
CA PRO A 73 -1.02 -9.27 14.99
C PRO A 73 -1.99 -9.57 13.83
N HIS A 74 -3.29 -9.29 13.97
CA HIS A 74 -4.35 -9.75 13.07
C HIS A 74 -4.57 -8.92 11.78
N THR A 75 -3.64 -8.01 11.44
CA THR A 75 -3.77 -7.16 10.26
C THR A 75 -3.50 -7.94 8.98
N ASP A 76 -4.18 -7.57 7.89
CA ASP A 76 -3.75 -8.00 6.55
C ASP A 76 -2.55 -7.14 6.13
N TRP A 77 -1.37 -7.76 6.08
CA TRP A 77 -0.11 -7.11 5.74
C TRP A 77 -0.10 -6.54 4.31
N LEU A 78 -0.94 -7.05 3.42
CA LEU A 78 -1.10 -6.51 2.06
C LEU A 78 -2.18 -5.41 1.97
N ARG A 79 -2.72 -4.95 3.10
CA ARG A 79 -3.74 -3.89 3.17
C ARG A 79 -3.50 -2.91 4.33
N LEU A 80 -2.23 -2.61 4.63
CA LEU A 80 -1.89 -1.72 5.72
C LEU A 80 -2.49 -0.33 5.50
N ARG A 81 -3.18 0.16 6.52
CA ARG A 81 -3.78 1.50 6.57
C ARG A 81 -2.72 2.56 6.85
N ARG A 82 -2.98 3.78 6.34
CA ARG A 82 -2.11 4.95 6.55
C ARG A 82 -2.96 6.20 6.76
N ASN A 83 -2.51 7.05 7.66
CA ASN A 83 -3.09 8.38 7.86
C ASN A 83 -2.42 9.38 6.91
N ASN A 84 -3.19 9.94 5.98
CA ASN A 84 -2.68 10.95 5.05
C ASN A 84 -2.27 12.24 5.78
N ILE A 85 -1.13 12.83 5.41
CA ILE A 85 -0.66 14.13 5.90
C ILE A 85 -0.50 15.03 4.68
N SER A 86 -1.10 16.22 4.74
CA SER A 86 -1.11 17.20 3.65
C SER A 86 -0.86 18.61 4.19
N PRO A 87 -0.60 19.62 3.34
CA PRO A 87 -0.44 21.00 3.79
C PRO A 87 -1.62 21.57 4.60
N LYS A 88 -2.81 20.97 4.48
CA LYS A 88 -4.00 21.34 5.26
C LYS A 88 -4.06 20.67 6.64
N SER A 89 -3.15 19.74 6.94
CA SER A 89 -3.13 19.02 8.21
C SER A 89 -2.43 19.87 9.26
N ASN A 90 -3.15 20.25 10.31
CA ASN A 90 -2.57 20.91 11.49
C ASN A 90 -2.31 19.89 12.62
N LEU A 91 -1.66 20.34 13.68
CA LEU A 91 -1.31 19.49 14.83
C LEU A 91 -2.53 18.83 15.46
N THR A 92 -3.64 19.53 15.60
CA THR A 92 -4.88 18.98 16.17
C THR A 92 -5.44 17.86 15.30
N MET A 93 -5.44 18.02 13.97
CA MET A 93 -5.87 16.97 13.04
C MET A 93 -4.95 15.75 13.10
N LEU A 94 -3.64 15.96 13.19
CA LEU A 94 -2.68 14.87 13.36
C LEU A 94 -2.92 14.12 14.68
N GLN A 95 -3.06 14.84 15.80
CA GLN A 95 -3.36 14.27 17.11
C GLN A 95 -4.65 13.44 17.08
N ALA A 96 -5.73 13.98 16.51
CA ALA A 96 -7.00 13.27 16.39
C ALA A 96 -6.87 11.98 15.59
N ARG A 97 -6.15 12.00 14.45
CA ARG A 97 -5.91 10.81 13.62
C ARG A 97 -5.10 9.74 14.36
N LEU A 98 -4.09 10.14 15.14
CA LEU A 98 -3.29 9.20 15.92
C LEU A 98 -4.09 8.60 17.10
N LEU A 99 -4.88 9.41 17.80
CA LEU A 99 -5.71 8.94 18.92
C LEU A 99 -6.85 8.01 18.46
N GLN A 100 -7.52 8.32 17.34
CA GLN A 100 -8.51 7.41 16.74
C GLN A 100 -7.88 6.08 16.34
N SER A 101 -6.63 6.08 15.88
CA SER A 101 -5.88 4.86 15.60
C SER A 101 -5.39 4.11 16.86
N ALA A 102 -5.44 4.70 18.05
CA ALA A 102 -4.99 4.07 19.29
C ALA A 102 -6.14 3.42 20.11
N THR A 103 -7.40 3.77 19.83
CA THR A 103 -8.55 3.45 20.71
C THR A 103 -9.20 2.08 20.42
N ILE A 104 -8.52 1.18 19.71
CA ILE A 104 -9.01 -0.19 19.52
C ILE A 104 -7.97 -1.15 20.10
N LEU A 105 -7.99 -1.27 21.43
CA LEU A 105 -7.46 -2.38 22.20
C LEU A 105 -8.65 -3.20 22.71
#